data_AF-A0A142W0I1-F1
#
_entry.id   AF-A0A142W0I1-F1
#
_cell.length_a   1.000
_cell.length_b   1.000
_cell.length_c   1.000
_cell.angle_alpha   90.00
_cell.angle_beta   90.00
_cell.angle_gamma   90.00
#
_symmetry.space_group_name_H-M   'P 1'
#
loop_
_entity.id
_entity.type
_entity.pdbx_description
1 polymer ?
#
loop_
_entity_poly.entity_id
_entity_poly.type
_entity_poly.pdbx_seq_one_letter_code
_entity_poly.pdbx_strand_id
1 'polypeptide(L)' 'MSRAPRLAGYALMAAAVLLALAMRRGLIESLGPFPVAAVALLIGMIGVMLVFTDLMVRGLYAQIGAAKRAEDEGE' A
#
# COMPACT_ATOMS: atom_id res chain seq x y z
N MET A 1 -8.06 3.31 -15.18
CA MET A 1 -7.71 3.62 -13.76
C MET A 1 -6.20 3.60 -13.55
N SER A 2 -5.61 4.72 -13.12
CA SER A 2 -4.16 4.85 -12.87
C SER A 2 -3.66 3.87 -11.80
N ARG A 3 -2.50 3.24 -12.03
CA ARG A 3 -1.85 2.32 -11.06
C ARG A 3 -0.98 3.05 -10.03
N ALA A 4 -0.92 4.39 -10.11
CA ALA A 4 -0.10 5.24 -9.25
C ALA A 4 -0.29 4.99 -7.73
N PRO A 5 -1.52 4.91 -7.17
CA PRO A 5 -1.68 4.72 -5.72
C PRO A 5 -1.10 3.39 -5.23
N ARG A 6 -1.28 2.32 -6.01
CA ARG A 6 -0.70 1.01 -5.70
C ARG A 6 0.84 1.02 -5.80
N LEU A 7 1.40 1.70 -6.80
CA LEU A 7 2.86 1.84 -6.92
C LEU A 7 3.45 2.64 -5.74
N ALA A 8 2.80 3.74 -5.36
CA ALA A 8 3.18 4.50 -4.17
C ALA A 8 3.12 3.63 -2.90
N GLY A 9 2.07 2.82 -2.75
CA GLY A 9 1.95 1.88 -1.64
C GLY A 9 3.08 0.85 -1.57
N TYR A 10 3.46 0.26 -2.71
CA TYR A 10 4.62 -0.63 -2.79
C TYR A 10 5.94 0.07 -2.49
N ALA A 11 6.13 1.31 -2.96
CA ALA A 11 7.32 2.09 -2.66
C ALA A 11 7.45 2.37 -1.15
N LEU A 12 6.35 2.70 -0.47
CA LEU A 12 6.34 2.91 0.97
C LEU A 12 6.65 1.62 1.75
N MET A 13 6.10 0.49 1.33
CA MET A 13 6.44 -0.81 1.93
C MET A 13 7.91 -1.19 1.71
N ALA A 14 8.45 -0.94 0.52
CA ALA A 14 9.87 -1.14 0.25
C ALA A 14 10.74 -0.26 1.15
N ALA A 15 10.39 1.02 1.33
CA ALA A 15 11.07 1.92 2.24
C ALA A 15 11.04 1.43 3.70
N ALA A 16 9.91 0.90 4.17
CA ALA A 16 9.80 0.31 5.52
C ALA A 16 10.78 -0.86 5.71
N VAL A 17 10.84 -1.77 4.73
CA VAL A 17 11.75 -2.92 4.76
C VAL A 17 13.20 -2.47 4.74
N LEU A 18 13.53 -1.45 3.92
CA LEU A 18 14.88 -0.91 3.86
C LEU A 18 15.30 -0.24 5.17
N LEU A 19 14.40 0.49 5.84
CA LEU A 19 14.67 1.06 7.18
C LEU A 19 14.92 -0.03 8.22
N ALA A 20 14.10 -1.09 8.22
CA ALA A 20 14.31 -2.22 9.12
C ALA A 20 15.66 -2.92 8.87
N LEU A 21 16.06 -3.07 7.59
CA LEU A 21 17.34 -3.64 7.22
C LEU A 21 18.52 -2.73 7.63
N ALA A 22 18.38 -1.42 7.45
CA ALA A 22 19.40 -0.46 7.83
C ALA A 22 19.59 -0.42 9.36
N MET A 23 18.52 -0.49 10.14
CA MET A 23 18.58 -0.71 11.59
C MET A 23 19.33 -1.99 11.95
N ARG A 24 18.98 -3.12 11.31
CA ARG A 24 19.62 -4.41 11.56
C ARG A 24 21.12 -4.40 11.27
N ARG A 25 21.57 -3.53 10.36
CA ARG A 25 22.98 -3.36 9.97
C ARG A 25 23.72 -2.29 10.79
N GLY A 26 23.08 -1.67 11.77
CA GLY A 26 23.70 -0.61 12.59
C GLY A 26 23.90 0.72 11.86
N LEU A 27 23.33 0.90 10.66
CA LEU A 27 23.54 2.11 9.83
C LEU A 27 22.87 3.37 10.41
N ILE A 28 22.03 3.22 11.43
CA ILE A 28 21.17 4.27 11.99
C ILE A 28 21.16 4.23 13.54
N GLU A 29 22.24 3.72 14.15
CA GLU A 29 22.33 3.58 15.61
C GLU A 29 22.20 4.92 16.36
N SER A 30 22.63 6.03 15.75
CA SER A 30 22.56 7.37 16.33
C SER A 30 21.14 7.87 16.59
N LEU A 31 20.12 7.34 15.87
CA LEU A 31 18.71 7.68 16.10
C LEU A 31 18.07 6.79 17.19
N GLY A 32 18.68 5.66 17.52
CA GLY A 32 18.10 4.64 18.39
C GLY A 32 16.99 3.81 17.73
N PRO A 33 16.65 2.64 18.29
CA PRO A 33 15.77 1.68 17.63
C PRO A 33 14.29 2.10 17.59
N PHE A 34 13.83 2.81 18.62
CA PHE A 34 12.42 3.16 18.77
C PHE A 34 11.88 4.10 17.67
N PRO A 35 12.47 5.29 17.40
CA PRO A 35 11.93 6.20 16.40
C PRO A 35 12.00 5.62 14.99
N VAL A 36 13.06 4.87 14.67
CA VAL A 36 13.20 4.25 13.35
C VAL A 36 12.15 3.15 13.14
N ALA A 37 11.90 2.32 14.17
CA ALA A 37 10.83 1.33 14.13
C ALA A 37 9.45 2.00 13.98
N ALA A 38 9.18 3.08 14.70
CA ALA A 38 7.91 3.82 14.60
C ALA A 38 7.68 4.37 13.18
N VAL A 39 8.71 4.96 12.56
CA VAL A 39 8.62 5.46 11.17
C VAL A 39 8.41 4.31 10.19
N ALA A 40 9.17 3.21 10.32
CA ALA A 40 9.02 2.05 9.45
C ALA A 40 7.60 1.45 9.53
N LEU A 41 7.04 1.34 10.74
CA LEU A 41 5.67 0.85 10.94
C LEU A 41 4.63 1.82 10.36
N LEU A 42 4.79 3.13 10.57
CA LEU A 42 3.88 4.14 10.05
C LEU A 42 3.84 4.12 8.52
N ILE A 43 5.00 4.19 7.86
CA ILE A 43 5.04 4.21 6.39
C ILE A 43 4.62 2.87 5.81
N GLY A 44 4.93 1.75 6.49
CA GLY A 44 4.45 0.43 6.11
C GLY A 44 2.93 0.34 6.17
N MET A 45 2.32 0.82 7.26
CA MET A 45 0.87 0.87 7.43
C MET A 45 0.20 1.71 6.33
N ILE A 46 0.73 2.90 6.04
CA ILE A 46 0.22 3.76 4.96
C ILE A 46 0.36 3.05 3.60
N GLY A 47 1.51 2.42 3.34
CA GLY A 47 1.75 1.69 2.11
C GLY A 47 0.75 0.56 1.88
N VAL A 48 0.49 -0.23 2.92
CA VAL A 48 -0.56 -1.27 2.93
C VAL A 48 -1.92 -0.63 2.65
N MET A 49 -2.30 0.41 3.38
CA MET A 49 -3.59 1.08 3.23
C MET A 49 -3.84 1.55 1.80
N LEU A 50 -2.84 2.13 1.13
CA LEU A 50 -2.95 2.57 -0.27
C LEU A 50 -3.19 1.42 -1.24
N VAL A 51 -2.47 0.31 -1.09
CA VAL A 51 -2.63 -0.86 -1.96
C VAL A 51 -4.02 -1.49 -1.77
N PHE A 52 -4.43 -1.70 -0.50
CA PHE A 52 -5.74 -2.25 -0.19
C PHE A 52 -6.87 -1.37 -0.70
N THR A 53 -6.78 -0.05 -0.50
CA THR A 53 -7.80 0.90 -0.98
C THR A 53 -7.92 0.88 -2.51
N ASP A 54 -6.81 0.92 -3.24
CA ASP A 54 -6.85 0.86 -4.72
C ASP A 54 -7.45 -0.46 -5.22
N LEU A 55 -7.12 -1.59 -4.57
CA LEU A 55 -7.68 -2.90 -4.92
C LEU A 55 -9.18 -3.01 -4.61
N MET A 56 -9.62 -2.56 -3.44
CA MET A 56 -11.04 -2.54 -3.07
C MET A 56 -11.87 -1.70 -4.04
N VAL A 57 -11.40 -0.48 -4.32
CA VAL A 57 -12.11 0.44 -5.23
C VAL A 57 -12.20 -0.15 -6.64
N ARG A 58 -11.12 -0.73 -7.16
CA ARG A 58 -11.13 -1.41 -8.46
C ARG A 58 -12.06 -2.62 -8.48
N GLY A 59 -12.05 -3.41 -7.42
CA GLY A 59 -12.94 -4.56 -7.26
C GLY A 59 -14.41 -4.15 -7.27
N LEU A 60 -14.76 -3.09 -6.53
CA LEU A 60 -16.11 -2.55 -6.49
C LEU A 60 -16.56 -2.05 -7.87
N TYR A 61 -15.74 -1.27 -8.57
CA TYR A 61 -16.08 -0.80 -9.92
C TYR A 61 -16.21 -1.93 -10.94
N ALA A 62 -15.39 -2.98 -10.81
CA ALA A 62 -15.51 -4.16 -11.69
C ALA A 62 -16.84 -4.90 -11.46
N GLN A 63 -17.25 -5.07 -10.21
CA GLN A 63 -18.54 -5.69 -9.85
C GLN A 63 -19.73 -4.84 -10.33
N ILE A 64 -19.70 -3.53 -10.11
CA ILE A 64 -20.73 -2.60 -10.60
C ILE A 64 -20.82 -2.66 -12.13
N GLY A 65 -19.67 -2.64 -12.82
CA GLY A 65 -19.63 -2.71 -14.28
C GLY A 65 -20.15 -4.04 -14.84
N ALA A 66 -19.96 -5.15 -14.10
CA ALA A 66 -20.53 -6.44 -14.47
C ALA A 66 -22.05 -6.48 -14.25
N ALA A 67 -22.54 -5.94 -13.13
CA ALA A 67 -23.97 -5.86 -12.83
C ALA A 67 -24.73 -5.04 -13.89
N LYS A 68 -24.20 -3.87 -14.27
CA LYS A 68 -24.83 -3.03 -15.31
C LYS A 68 -24.94 -3.72 -16.67
N ARG A 69 -23.90 -4.44 -17.10
CA ARG A 69 -23.95 -5.20 -18.36
C ARG A 69 -24.96 -6.34 -18.31
N ALA A 70 -25.11 -7.01 -17.16
CA ALA A 70 -26.10 -8.06 -17.00
C ALA A 70 -27.54 -7.53 -17.01
N GLU A 71 -27.77 -6.29 -16.53
CA GLU A 71 -29.05 -5.59 -16.68
C GLU A 71 -29.33 -5.27 -18.16
N ASP A 72 -28.36 -4.69 -18.87
CA ASP A 72 -28.49 -4.32 -20.30
C ASP A 72 -28.72 -5.55 -21.22
N GLU A 73 -28.20 -6.73 -20.88
CA GLU A 73 -28.39 -7.98 -21.64
C GLU A 73 -29.72 -8.69 -21.33
N GLY A 74 -30.42 -8.27 -20.27
CA GLY A 74 -31.70 -8.84 -19.82
C GLY A 74 -32.95 -8.11 -20.30
N GLU A 75 -32.80 -6.93 -20.92
CA GLU A 75 -33.84 -6.21 -21.69
C GLU A 75 -33.82 -6.59 -23.17
#